data_AF-A0A432RRL0-F1
#
_entry.id   AF-A0A432RRL0-F1
#
_cell.length_a   1.000
_cell.length_b   1.000
_cell.length_c   1.000
_cell.angle_alpha   90.00
_cell.angle_beta   90.00
_cell.angle_gamma   90.00
#
_symmetry.space_group_name_H-M   'P 1'
#
loop_
_entity.id
_entity.type
_entity.pdbx_description
1 polymer ?
#
loop_
_entity_poly.entity_id
_entity_poly.type
_entity_poly.pdbx_seq_one_letter_code
_entity_poly.pdbx_strand_id
1 'polypeptide(L)'
;MTVSDVMPEPTLFQRFQAEIQEQPKRRARELAAALNVSEGQLVACRQGNQVWQLQFPFTELLTELVKIGEIMTITRNEEAVHEHHGIYRKLSIYGEGKMGLVLSDDLDLRLFLSQW
;
A
#
# COMPACT_ATOMS: atom_id res chain seq x y z
N MET A 1 43.25 -23.35 4.90
CA MET A 1 42.39 -22.33 4.26
C MET A 1 41.01 -22.93 4.10
N THR A 2 40.12 -22.71 5.07
CA THR A 2 38.71 -23.10 4.93
C THR A 2 38.00 -21.91 4.28
N VAL A 3 37.63 -22.05 3.02
CA VAL A 3 36.67 -21.14 2.40
C VAL A 3 35.36 -21.41 3.13
N SER A 4 35.03 -20.57 4.10
CA SER A 4 33.72 -20.61 4.76
C SER A 4 32.67 -20.47 3.66
N ASP A 5 31.88 -21.51 3.46
CA ASP A 5 30.74 -21.54 2.57
C ASP A 5 29.65 -20.65 3.17
N VAL A 6 29.78 -19.34 2.96
CA VAL A 6 28.79 -18.36 3.40
C VAL A 6 27.61 -18.46 2.43
N MET A 7 26.56 -19.17 2.85
CA MET A 7 25.29 -19.11 2.14
C MET A 7 24.87 -17.63 2.00
N PRO A 8 24.44 -17.18 0.80
CA PRO A 8 24.02 -15.80 0.62
C PRO A 8 22.86 -15.48 1.55
N GLU A 9 22.90 -14.30 2.17
CA GLU A 9 21.81 -13.78 3.01
C GLU A 9 20.49 -13.83 2.24
N PRO A 10 19.38 -14.30 2.87
CA PRO A 10 18.10 -14.39 2.20
C PRO A 10 17.59 -13.00 1.83
N THR A 11 17.08 -12.89 0.61
CA THR A 11 16.41 -11.69 0.12
C THR A 11 15.19 -11.34 0.97
N LEU A 12 14.75 -10.08 0.95
CA LEU A 12 13.55 -9.67 1.67
C LEU A 12 12.30 -10.46 1.24
N PHE A 13 12.19 -10.82 -0.04
CA PHE A 13 11.09 -11.64 -0.53
C PHE A 13 11.11 -13.06 0.06
N GLN A 14 12.29 -13.69 0.16
CA GLN A 14 12.45 -15.00 0.81
C GLN A 14 12.10 -14.95 2.31
N ARG A 15 12.52 -13.88 3.00
CA ARG A 15 12.17 -13.65 4.41
C ARG A 15 10.66 -13.46 4.59
N PHE A 16 10.02 -12.68 3.72
CA PHE A 16 8.56 -12.54 3.67
C PHE A 16 7.85 -13.88 3.47
N GLN A 17 8.34 -14.71 2.53
CA GLN A 17 7.77 -16.02 2.26
C GLN A 17 7.86 -16.95 3.48
N ALA A 18 8.98 -16.96 4.20
CA ALA A 18 9.11 -17.74 5.43
C ALA A 18 8.09 -17.30 6.49
N GLU A 19 7.98 -16.01 6.73
CA GLU A 19 7.13 -15.46 7.79
C GLU A 19 5.62 -15.65 7.50
N ILE A 20 5.17 -15.56 6.24
CA ILE A 20 3.76 -15.80 5.89
C ILE A 20 3.39 -17.30 5.93
N GLN A 21 4.36 -18.20 5.73
CA GLN A 21 4.12 -19.64 5.91
C GLN A 21 3.93 -19.98 7.39
N GLU A 22 4.70 -19.34 8.27
CA GLU A 22 4.57 -19.53 9.71
C GLU A 22 3.29 -18.87 10.26
N GLN A 23 2.98 -17.64 9.82
CA GLN A 23 1.87 -16.84 10.36
C GLN A 23 0.97 -16.28 9.24
N PRO A 24 0.17 -17.12 8.58
CA PRO A 24 -0.58 -16.76 7.37
C PRO A 24 -1.70 -15.71 7.59
N LYS A 25 -2.05 -15.42 8.84
CA LYS A 25 -3.12 -14.46 9.22
C LYS A 25 -2.60 -13.06 9.59
N ARG A 26 -1.28 -12.86 9.67
CA ARG A 26 -0.71 -11.54 10.02
C ARG A 26 -1.05 -10.51 8.95
N ARG A 27 -1.36 -9.29 9.39
CA ARG A 27 -1.57 -8.16 8.47
C ARG A 27 -0.22 -7.66 7.94
N ALA A 28 -0.21 -7.10 6.73
CA ALA A 28 1.02 -6.66 6.05
C ALA A 28 1.86 -5.69 6.89
N ARG A 29 1.21 -4.78 7.62
CA ARG A 29 1.87 -3.88 8.57
C ARG A 29 2.61 -4.60 9.71
N GLU A 30 1.98 -5.57 10.35
CA GLU A 30 2.59 -6.37 11.43
C GLU A 30 3.75 -7.21 10.89
N LEU A 31 3.57 -7.74 9.68
CA LEU A 31 4.57 -8.50 8.98
C LEU A 31 5.81 -7.65 8.65
N ALA A 32 5.61 -6.42 8.21
CA ALA A 32 6.68 -5.47 7.94
C ALA A 32 7.46 -5.13 9.23
N ALA A 33 6.75 -4.89 10.34
CA ALA A 33 7.36 -4.65 11.65
C ALA A 33 8.20 -5.85 12.13
N ALA A 34 7.68 -7.08 12.00
CA ALA A 34 8.42 -8.30 12.36
C ALA A 34 9.70 -8.49 11.52
N LEU A 35 9.68 -8.05 10.26
CA LEU A 35 10.83 -8.11 9.35
C LEU A 35 11.77 -6.89 9.47
N ASN A 36 11.43 -5.92 10.33
CA ASN A 36 12.15 -4.66 10.53
C ASN A 36 12.31 -3.85 9.23
N VAL A 37 11.22 -3.73 8.46
CA VAL A 37 11.13 -2.95 7.22
C VAL A 37 9.85 -2.12 7.21
N SER A 38 9.75 -1.14 6.31
CA SER A 38 8.48 -0.45 6.09
C SER A 38 7.48 -1.33 5.33
N GLU A 39 6.18 -1.06 5.50
CA GLU A 39 5.13 -1.74 4.75
C GLU A 39 5.29 -1.53 3.23
N GLY A 40 5.75 -0.35 2.81
CA GLY A 40 6.09 -0.06 1.41
C GLY A 40 7.23 -0.94 0.88
N GLN A 41 8.30 -1.16 1.66
CA GLN A 41 9.39 -2.08 1.29
C GLN A 41 8.89 -3.53 1.19
N LEU A 42 7.99 -3.93 2.09
CA LEU A 42 7.37 -5.25 2.04
C LEU A 42 6.51 -5.46 0.79
N VAL A 43 5.77 -4.43 0.35
CA VAL A 43 5.04 -4.48 -0.93
C VAL A 43 6.02 -4.52 -2.11
N ALA A 44 7.04 -3.64 -2.10
CA ALA A 44 8.01 -3.53 -3.19
C ALA A 44 8.80 -4.83 -3.42
N CYS A 45 9.16 -5.56 -2.35
CA CYS A 45 9.91 -6.82 -2.49
C CYS A 45 9.14 -7.92 -3.25
N ARG A 46 7.82 -7.78 -3.39
CA ARG A 46 6.95 -8.74 -4.09
C ARG A 46 6.81 -8.44 -5.58
N GLN A 47 7.41 -7.35 -6.07
CA GLN A 47 7.42 -7.00 -7.50
C GLN A 47 8.03 -8.13 -8.33
N GLY A 48 7.48 -8.35 -9.53
CA GLY A 48 7.88 -9.44 -10.42
C GLY A 48 7.41 -10.84 -10.00
N ASN A 49 6.82 -10.98 -8.80
CA ASN A 49 6.27 -12.24 -8.31
C ASN A 49 4.75 -12.17 -8.14
N GLN A 50 4.27 -11.20 -7.36
CA GLN A 50 2.86 -11.12 -6.94
C GLN A 50 2.22 -9.75 -7.15
N VAL A 51 3.03 -8.70 -7.33
CA VAL A 51 2.55 -7.33 -7.50
C VAL A 51 3.23 -6.65 -8.69
N TRP A 52 2.57 -5.62 -9.20
CA TRP A 52 3.02 -4.77 -10.29
C TRP A 52 2.94 -3.32 -9.83
N GLN A 53 3.92 -2.51 -10.25
CA GLN A 53 3.94 -1.09 -9.93
C GLN A 53 3.09 -0.31 -10.90
N LEU A 54 2.18 0.52 -10.38
CA LEU A 54 1.48 1.51 -11.19
C LEU A 54 2.41 2.70 -11.46
N GLN A 55 2.61 3.02 -12.74
CA GLN A 55 3.51 4.10 -13.20
C GLN A 55 2.69 5.28 -13.72
N PHE A 56 1.76 5.78 -12.91
CA PHE A 56 0.87 6.89 -13.26
C PHE A 56 0.89 7.96 -12.17
N PRO A 57 0.67 9.24 -12.53
CA PRO A 57 0.40 10.27 -11.53
C PRO A 57 -0.80 9.87 -10.67
N PHE A 58 -0.71 10.04 -9.35
CA PHE A 58 -1.81 9.71 -8.45
C PHE A 58 -3.11 10.42 -8.83
N THR A 59 -3.04 11.66 -9.30
CA THR A 59 -4.20 12.42 -9.77
C THR A 59 -4.96 11.72 -10.90
N GLU A 60 -4.24 11.12 -11.85
CA GLU A 60 -4.83 10.36 -12.95
C GLU A 60 -5.46 9.07 -12.42
N LEU A 61 -4.73 8.32 -11.58
CA LEU A 61 -5.24 7.09 -10.96
C LEU A 61 -6.54 7.35 -10.19
N LEU A 62 -6.56 8.37 -9.33
CA LEU A 62 -7.71 8.72 -8.50
C LEU A 62 -8.93 9.13 -9.34
N THR A 63 -8.72 9.78 -10.48
CA THR A 63 -9.79 10.16 -11.40
C THR A 63 -10.45 8.93 -12.04
N GLU A 64 -9.67 7.89 -12.28
CA GLU A 64 -10.13 6.65 -12.91
C GLU A 64 -10.87 5.72 -11.94
N LEU A 65 -10.66 5.86 -10.62
CA LEU A 65 -11.29 4.99 -9.61
C LEU A 65 -12.82 5.01 -9.65
N VAL A 66 -13.45 6.09 -10.15
CA VAL A 66 -14.91 6.15 -10.32
C VAL A 66 -15.44 5.03 -11.22
N LYS A 67 -14.64 4.55 -12.18
CA LYS A 67 -15.03 3.51 -13.15
C LYS A 67 -15.10 2.11 -12.52
N ILE A 68 -14.46 1.92 -11.37
CA ILE A 68 -14.47 0.65 -10.63
C ILE A 68 -15.83 0.43 -9.94
N GLY A 69 -16.56 1.51 -9.63
CA GLY A 69 -17.83 1.46 -8.93
C GLY A 69 -17.64 1.44 -7.41
N GLU A 70 -18.41 0.61 -6.73
CA GLU A 70 -18.39 0.51 -5.27
C GLU A 70 -17.12 -0.21 -4.79
N ILE A 71 -16.39 0.43 -3.87
CA ILE A 71 -15.17 -0.07 -3.27
C ILE A 71 -15.20 0.10 -1.75
N MET A 72 -14.31 -0.60 -1.06
CA MET A 72 -13.98 -0.32 0.34
C MET A 72 -12.67 0.47 0.39
N THR A 73 -12.71 1.63 1.02
CA THR A 73 -11.53 2.44 1.34
C THR A 73 -11.06 2.14 2.76
N ILE A 74 -9.75 2.09 2.97
CA ILE A 74 -9.15 1.90 4.30
C ILE A 74 -8.15 3.03 4.54
N THR A 75 -8.36 3.81 5.60
CA THR A 75 -7.41 4.82 6.09
C THR A 75 -7.12 4.53 7.54
N ARG A 76 -5.86 4.67 7.98
CA ARG A 76 -5.48 4.31 9.34
C ARG A 76 -4.35 5.16 9.90
N ASN A 77 -4.20 5.09 11.23
CA ASN A 77 -3.00 5.47 11.95
C ASN A 77 -2.58 4.31 12.89
N GLU A 78 -1.82 4.62 13.94
CA GLU A 78 -1.43 3.65 14.97
C GLU A 78 -2.64 3.11 15.76
N GLU A 79 -3.55 4.01 16.13
CA GLU A 79 -4.61 3.76 17.10
C GLU A 79 -5.95 3.38 16.46
N ALA A 80 -6.16 3.74 15.20
CA ALA A 80 -7.45 3.60 14.54
C ALA A 80 -7.30 3.10 13.10
N VAL A 81 -8.26 2.26 12.71
CA VAL A 81 -8.50 1.84 11.32
C VAL A 81 -9.91 2.28 10.95
N HIS A 82 -10.03 3.04 9.87
CA HIS A 82 -11.28 3.52 9.32
C HIS A 82 -11.53 2.84 7.97
N GLU A 83 -12.53 1.97 7.94
CA GLU A 83 -12.99 1.27 6.73
C GLU A 83 -14.33 1.84 6.31
N HIS A 84 -14.45 2.23 5.04
CA HIS A 84 -15.67 2.85 4.53
C HIS A 84 -15.97 2.43 3.10
N HIS A 85 -17.22 2.05 2.83
CA HIS A 85 -17.69 1.60 1.51
C HIS A 85 -18.29 2.77 0.72
N GLY A 86 -17.96 2.87 -0.56
CA GLY A 86 -18.52 3.91 -1.41
C GLY A 86 -17.88 3.94 -2.80
N ILE A 87 -18.32 4.91 -3.61
CA ILE A 87 -17.84 5.14 -4.97
C ILE A 87 -16.90 6.35 -4.96
N TYR A 88 -15.74 6.22 -5.60
CA TYR A 88 -14.74 7.29 -5.69
C TYR A 88 -15.16 8.39 -6.67
N ARG A 89 -16.16 9.20 -6.30
CA ARG A 89 -16.78 10.25 -7.12
C ARG A 89 -16.62 11.64 -6.50
N LYS A 90 -16.95 12.68 -7.27
CA LYS A 90 -16.83 14.09 -6.84
C LYS A 90 -15.39 14.45 -6.37
N LEU A 91 -14.39 13.90 -7.06
CA LEU A 91 -12.98 14.24 -6.84
C LEU A 91 -12.69 15.66 -7.33
N SER A 92 -12.09 16.48 -6.47
CA SER A 92 -11.55 17.80 -6.82
C SER A 92 -10.06 17.83 -6.51
N ILE A 93 -9.25 18.37 -7.42
CA ILE A 93 -7.79 18.47 -7.31
C ILE A 93 -7.38 19.94 -7.25
N TYR A 94 -6.49 20.28 -6.31
CA TYR A 94 -6.05 21.65 -6.04
C TYR A 94 -4.52 21.74 -5.97
N GLY A 95 -4.01 22.97 -5.99
CA GLY A 95 -2.60 23.28 -5.74
C GLY A 95 -1.65 22.54 -6.69
N GLU A 96 -1.95 22.56 -7.98
CA GLU A 96 -1.15 21.88 -9.03
C GLU A 96 -1.02 20.37 -8.81
N GLY A 97 -2.06 19.72 -8.29
CA GLY A 97 -2.05 18.28 -8.06
C GLY A 97 -1.51 17.85 -6.70
N LYS A 98 -1.21 18.78 -5.79
CA LYS A 98 -0.67 18.49 -4.45
C LYS A 98 -1.76 18.14 -3.42
N MET A 99 -3.01 18.49 -3.69
CA MET A 99 -4.14 18.29 -2.79
C MET A 99 -5.33 17.70 -3.54
N GLY A 100 -6.03 16.76 -2.91
CA GLY A 100 -7.27 16.17 -3.41
C GLY A 100 -8.38 16.17 -2.36
N LEU A 101 -9.63 16.29 -2.81
CA LEU A 101 -10.84 16.19 -2.00
C LEU A 101 -11.81 15.24 -2.69
N VAL A 102 -12.25 14.19 -1.99
CA VAL A 102 -13.40 13.37 -2.38
C VAL A 102 -14.51 13.74 -1.42
N LEU A 103 -15.63 14.27 -1.94
CA LEU A 103 -16.74 14.68 -1.10
C LEU A 103 -18.07 14.28 -1.73
N SER A 104 -18.61 13.17 -1.25
CA SER A 104 -19.91 12.64 -1.62
C SER A 104 -20.68 12.15 -0.38
N ASP A 105 -21.90 11.65 -0.58
CA ASP A 105 -22.74 11.19 0.54
C ASP A 105 -22.19 9.91 1.20
N ASP A 106 -21.31 9.22 0.48
CA ASP A 106 -20.63 7.99 0.85
C ASP A 106 -19.16 8.24 1.23
N LEU A 107 -18.34 8.88 0.40
CA LEU A 107 -16.92 9.09 0.70
C LEU A 107 -16.61 10.56 1.04
N ASP A 108 -15.92 10.78 2.16
CA ASP A 108 -15.37 12.08 2.54
C ASP A 108 -13.87 11.96 2.89
N LEU A 109 -12.99 12.29 1.94
CA LEU A 109 -11.54 12.14 2.04
C LEU A 109 -10.82 13.45 1.74
N ARG A 110 -9.83 13.78 2.58
CA ARG A 110 -8.87 14.88 2.35
C ARG A 110 -7.51 14.26 2.07
N LEU A 111 -7.00 14.49 0.86
CA LEU A 111 -5.80 13.84 0.33
C LEU A 111 -4.68 14.86 0.20
N PHE A 112 -3.57 14.61 0.87
CA PHE A 112 -2.35 15.42 0.78
C PHE A 112 -1.35 14.73 -0.17
N LEU A 113 -1.62 14.83 -1.47
CA LEU A 113 -0.90 14.10 -2.53
C LEU A 113 0.59 14.44 -2.61
N SER A 114 1.02 15.58 -2.08
CA SER A 114 2.46 15.90 -1.95
C SER A 114 3.24 14.97 -1.03
N GLN A 115 2.55 14.18 -0.19
CA GLN A 115 3.15 13.19 0.72
C GLN A 115 3.07 11.76 0.16
N TRP A 116 2.52 11.60 -1.06
CA TRP A 116 2.30 10.31 -1.71
C TRP A 116 3.39 10.05 -2.74
#